data_AF-A0A970W1R7-F1
#
_entry.id   AF-A0A970W1R7-F1
#
_cell.length_a   1.000
_cell.length_b   1.000
_cell.length_c   1.000
_cell.angle_alpha   90.00
_cell.angle_beta   90.00
_cell.angle_gamma   90.00
#
_symmetry.space_group_name_H-M   'P 1'
#
loop_
_entity.id
_entity.type
_entity.pdbx_description
1 polymer ?
#
loop_
_entity_poly.entity_id
_entity_poly.type
_entity_poly.pdbx_seq_one_letter_code
_entity_poly.pdbx_strand_id
1 'polypeptide(L)'
;MMITIIGRGHGGTRAMSQTLVDSGVFMGAPLNKSYDLLPPQDMYDACRVLAKHVRWLGGLEWDWSALHTMPIPDEFIQLIRRYLVTVLESPSEHTGWKIPETTLVFPWILRMFPDIKYIHWVRNPRDAMLNRHMTDNLNDFGIEYPPTDDLRRMRAISWYYQYRLVQATPKPANWITVRFEDFVLHQEETLARLEGYLGIKLARIAVQPETVGRWRTDEGVSYYDFLEPAMREFDYEFPAAASS
;
A
#
# COMPACT_ATOMS: atom_id res chain seq x y z
N MET A 1 4.13 20.42 4.41
CA MET A 1 4.62 19.01 4.40
C MET A 1 3.70 18.17 3.53
N MET A 2 4.25 17.27 2.70
CA MET A 2 3.45 16.33 1.89
C MET A 2 3.58 14.90 2.43
N ILE A 3 2.48 14.14 2.43
CA ILE A 3 2.39 12.78 2.95
C ILE A 3 1.80 11.85 1.89
N THR A 4 2.29 10.62 1.78
CA THR A 4 1.58 9.55 1.08
C THR A 4 1.45 8.30 1.93
N ILE A 5 0.33 7.60 1.75
CA ILE A 5 0.09 6.29 2.35
C ILE A 5 0.20 5.25 1.24
N ILE A 6 1.16 4.34 1.39
CA ILE A 6 1.28 3.15 0.55
C ILE A 6 0.89 1.91 1.35
N GLY A 7 0.45 0.89 0.64
CA GLY A 7 -0.06 -0.35 1.21
C GLY A 7 -1.09 -0.98 0.28
N ARG A 8 -1.19 -2.30 0.34
CA ARG A 8 -2.11 -3.05 -0.53
C ARG A 8 -3.57 -2.73 -0.19
N GLY A 9 -4.44 -2.71 -1.20
CA GLY A 9 -5.88 -2.54 -1.04
C GLY A 9 -6.48 -3.56 -0.07
N HIS A 10 -7.56 -3.21 0.63
CA HIS A 10 -8.06 -3.96 1.80
C HIS A 10 -7.08 -4.09 2.99
N GLY A 11 -5.93 -3.42 2.95
CA GLY A 11 -5.01 -3.31 4.09
C GLY A 11 -5.54 -2.43 5.23
N GLY A 12 -6.68 -1.75 5.05
CA GLY A 12 -7.21 -0.81 6.05
C GLY A 12 -6.62 0.60 5.97
N THR A 13 -5.95 0.94 4.86
CA THR A 13 -5.36 2.26 4.59
C THR A 13 -6.34 3.43 4.69
N ARG A 14 -7.66 3.16 4.60
CA ARG A 14 -8.72 4.14 4.87
C ARG A 14 -8.58 4.74 6.28
N ALA A 15 -8.27 3.93 7.29
CA ALA A 15 -8.15 4.40 8.67
C ALA A 15 -7.11 5.53 8.78
N MET A 16 -5.94 5.33 8.19
CA MET A 16 -4.89 6.36 8.18
C MET A 16 -5.29 7.59 7.36
N SER A 17 -5.90 7.41 6.18
CA SER A 17 -6.33 8.54 5.34
C SER A 17 -7.39 9.40 6.04
N GLN A 18 -8.37 8.75 6.69
CA GLN A 18 -9.37 9.43 7.51
C GLN A 18 -8.73 10.17 8.68
N THR A 19 -7.82 9.52 9.43
CA THR A 19 -7.09 10.19 10.51
C THR A 19 -6.37 11.45 10.02
N LEU A 20 -5.69 11.40 8.87
CA LEU A 20 -5.02 12.59 8.31
C LEU A 20 -6.00 13.70 7.95
N VAL A 21 -7.13 13.38 7.30
CA VAL A 21 -8.18 14.37 6.99
C VAL A 21 -8.74 15.00 8.26
N ASP A 22 -9.10 14.19 9.25
CA ASP A 22 -9.65 14.66 10.53
C ASP A 22 -8.61 15.44 11.35
N SER A 23 -7.32 15.32 11.01
CA SER A 23 -6.20 16.09 11.59
C SER A 23 -5.87 17.38 10.82
N GLY A 24 -6.64 17.73 9.80
CA GLY A 24 -6.43 18.95 9.00
C GLY A 24 -5.44 18.81 7.85
N VAL A 25 -5.03 17.59 7.48
CA VAL A 25 -4.22 17.37 6.27
C VAL A 25 -5.11 17.37 5.03
N PHE A 26 -4.78 18.20 4.05
CA PHE A 26 -5.49 18.21 2.77
C PHE A 26 -5.07 17.02 1.89
N MET A 27 -5.89 15.96 1.89
CA MET A 27 -5.60 14.70 1.18
C MET A 27 -5.97 14.72 -0.32
N GLY A 28 -6.19 15.90 -0.89
CA GLY A 28 -6.68 16.10 -2.25
C GLY A 28 -8.21 16.16 -2.35
N ALA A 29 -8.72 16.51 -3.54
CA ALA A 29 -10.16 16.59 -3.80
C ALA A 29 -10.50 16.22 -5.26
N PRO A 30 -11.60 15.50 -5.51
CA PRO A 30 -12.50 14.88 -4.54
C PRO A 30 -11.95 13.58 -3.92
N LEU A 31 -12.50 13.18 -2.78
CA LEU A 31 -12.23 11.89 -2.12
C LEU A 31 -13.45 10.96 -2.22
N ASN A 32 -13.21 9.66 -2.38
CA ASN A 32 -14.27 8.64 -2.28
C ASN A 32 -14.57 8.25 -0.81
N LYS A 33 -15.51 7.32 -0.58
CA LYS A 33 -15.86 6.82 0.77
C LYS A 33 -14.72 6.08 1.49
N SER A 34 -13.70 5.64 0.75
CA SER A 34 -12.49 5.00 1.25
C SER A 34 -11.34 6.01 1.47
N TYR A 35 -11.63 7.31 1.33
CA TYR A 35 -10.68 8.41 1.40
C TYR A 35 -9.54 8.25 0.38
N ASP A 36 -9.87 7.71 -0.79
CA ASP A 36 -8.96 7.70 -1.94
C ASP A 36 -9.16 8.97 -2.79
N LEU A 37 -8.06 9.53 -3.29
CA LEU A 37 -8.09 10.66 -4.22
C LEU A 37 -8.60 10.22 -5.60
N LEU A 38 -9.57 10.97 -6.12
CA LEU A 38 -10.24 10.78 -7.40
C LEU A 38 -9.97 11.95 -8.38
N PRO A 39 -10.14 11.74 -9.70
CA PRO A 39 -10.40 10.45 -10.37
C PRO A 39 -9.13 9.58 -10.40
N PRO A 40 -9.25 8.25 -10.34
CA PRO A 40 -8.09 7.37 -10.17
C PRO A 40 -7.46 6.95 -11.50
N GLN A 41 -8.06 7.33 -12.62
CA GLN A 41 -7.72 6.82 -13.95
C GLN A 41 -6.25 7.07 -14.32
N ASP A 42 -5.75 8.28 -14.09
CA ASP A 42 -4.35 8.63 -14.36
C ASP A 42 -3.38 7.80 -13.49
N MET A 43 -3.73 7.47 -12.24
CA MET A 43 -2.93 6.56 -11.41
C MET A 43 -2.94 5.12 -11.96
N TYR A 44 -4.08 4.63 -12.45
CA TYR A 44 -4.16 3.30 -13.05
C TYR A 44 -3.33 3.20 -14.33
N ASP A 45 -3.40 4.24 -15.17
CA ASP A 45 -2.61 4.29 -16.39
C ASP A 45 -1.12 4.41 -16.06
N ALA A 46 -0.75 5.17 -15.01
CA ALA A 46 0.62 5.24 -14.52
C ALA A 46 1.14 3.86 -14.06
N CYS A 47 0.30 3.05 -13.40
CA CYS A 47 0.63 1.66 -13.06
C CYS A 47 0.94 0.83 -14.30
N ARG A 48 0.13 0.95 -15.36
CA ARG A 48 0.37 0.25 -16.64
C ARG A 48 1.63 0.71 -17.34
N VAL A 49 1.98 1.99 -17.25
CA VAL A 49 3.24 2.51 -17.81
C VAL A 49 4.43 1.90 -17.08
N LEU A 50 4.44 1.90 -15.74
CA LEU A 50 5.53 1.31 -14.97
C LEU A 50 5.63 -0.21 -15.18
N ALA A 51 4.51 -0.91 -15.26
CA ALA A 51 4.47 -2.37 -15.42
C ALA A 51 5.21 -2.86 -16.68
N LYS A 52 5.22 -2.07 -17.77
CA LYS A 52 5.99 -2.37 -19.00
C LYS A 52 7.50 -2.52 -18.76
N HIS A 53 7.99 -2.02 -17.63
CA HIS A 53 9.41 -2.04 -17.24
C HIS A 53 9.71 -3.00 -16.09
N VAL A 54 8.70 -3.75 -15.63
CA VAL A 54 8.88 -4.85 -14.68
C VAL A 54 9.15 -6.11 -15.48
N ARG A 55 10.29 -6.77 -15.22
CA ARG A 55 10.61 -8.03 -15.90
C ARG A 55 10.18 -9.21 -15.03
N TRP A 56 9.23 -10.01 -15.50
CA TRP A 56 8.88 -11.27 -14.86
C TRP A 56 9.97 -12.31 -15.14
N LEU A 57 10.48 -12.95 -14.08
CA LEU A 57 11.53 -13.97 -14.18
C LEU A 57 10.96 -15.40 -14.17
N GLY A 58 9.64 -15.54 -14.10
CA GLY A 58 8.94 -16.80 -13.89
C GLY A 58 8.63 -17.05 -12.40
N GLY A 59 7.63 -17.89 -12.13
CA GLY A 59 7.20 -18.15 -10.75
C GLY A 59 6.77 -16.85 -10.04
N LEU A 60 7.14 -16.71 -8.76
CA LEU A 60 6.88 -15.51 -7.96
C LEU A 60 8.10 -14.59 -7.87
N GLU A 61 8.85 -14.48 -8.97
CA GLU A 61 10.06 -13.66 -9.05
C GLU A 61 9.94 -12.60 -10.15
N TRP A 62 10.28 -11.36 -9.79
CA TRP A 62 10.27 -10.19 -10.67
C TRP A 62 11.55 -9.40 -10.46
N ASP A 63 11.96 -8.70 -11.51
CA ASP A 63 13.10 -7.80 -11.49
C ASP A 63 12.63 -6.35 -11.70
N TRP A 64 12.90 -5.52 -10.68
CA TRP A 64 12.61 -4.08 -10.65
C TRP A 64 13.85 -3.21 -10.79
N SER A 65 15.04 -3.80 -11.00
CA SER A 65 16.32 -3.08 -10.99
C SER A 65 16.35 -1.88 -11.94
N ALA A 66 15.78 -2.03 -13.14
CA ALA A 66 15.67 -0.96 -14.12
C ALA A 66 14.91 0.26 -13.58
N LEU A 67 13.86 0.07 -12.77
CA LEU A 67 13.01 1.15 -12.25
C LEU A 67 13.80 2.13 -11.37
N HIS A 68 14.91 1.70 -10.77
CA HIS A 68 15.71 2.51 -9.87
C HIS A 68 16.70 3.43 -10.58
N THR A 69 17.14 3.08 -11.78
CA THR A 69 18.21 3.81 -12.49
C THR A 69 17.77 4.43 -13.80
N MET A 70 16.81 3.82 -14.52
CA MET A 70 16.38 4.31 -15.81
C MET A 70 15.72 5.70 -15.72
N PRO A 71 15.75 6.54 -16.77
CA PRO A 71 14.93 7.73 -16.82
C PRO A 71 13.44 7.37 -16.64
N ILE A 72 12.72 8.13 -15.82
CA ILE A 72 11.27 7.94 -15.67
C ILE A 72 10.62 8.46 -16.96
N PRO A 73 9.77 7.66 -17.65
CA PRO A 73 9.08 8.11 -18.86
C PRO A 73 8.24 9.37 -18.63
N ASP A 74 8.27 10.31 -19.57
CA ASP A 74 7.48 11.55 -19.49
C ASP A 74 5.98 11.29 -19.36
N GLU A 75 5.48 10.23 -20.01
CA GLU A 75 4.09 9.77 -19.90
C GLU A 75 3.71 9.52 -18.44
N PHE A 76 4.56 8.80 -17.69
CA PHE A 76 4.33 8.52 -16.28
C PHE A 76 4.33 9.81 -15.45
N ILE A 77 5.30 10.70 -15.68
CA ILE A 77 5.40 11.98 -14.95
C ILE A 77 4.15 12.82 -15.16
N GLN A 78 3.66 12.90 -16.40
CA GLN A 78 2.45 13.65 -16.75
C GLN A 78 1.21 13.06 -16.08
N LEU A 79 1.04 11.73 -16.11
CA LEU A 79 -0.06 11.04 -15.46
C LEU A 79 -0.08 11.32 -13.94
N ILE A 80 1.06 11.18 -13.27
CA ILE A 80 1.14 11.44 -11.82
C ILE A 80 0.89 12.93 -11.50
N ARG A 81 1.40 13.86 -12.30
CA ARG A 81 1.13 15.29 -12.08
C ARG A 81 -0.35 15.65 -12.26
N ARG A 82 -1.01 15.09 -13.27
CA ARG A 82 -2.46 15.29 -13.46
C ARG A 82 -3.27 14.67 -12.33
N TYR A 83 -2.93 13.44 -11.91
CA TYR A 83 -3.58 12.77 -10.79
C TYR A 83 -3.46 13.57 -9.49
N LEU A 84 -2.27 14.11 -9.20
CA LEU A 84 -1.98 14.84 -7.96
C LEU A 84 -2.22 16.34 -8.05
N VAL A 85 -2.82 16.85 -9.14
CA VAL A 85 -2.91 18.30 -9.40
C VAL A 85 -3.49 19.07 -8.21
N THR A 86 -4.57 18.57 -7.59
CA THR A 86 -5.20 19.25 -6.46
C THR A 86 -4.33 19.23 -5.21
N VAL A 87 -3.51 18.20 -5.01
CA VAL A 87 -2.57 18.08 -3.89
C VAL A 87 -1.37 19.00 -4.10
N LEU A 88 -0.83 19.05 -5.32
CA LEU A 88 0.36 19.81 -5.68
C LEU A 88 0.11 21.32 -5.73
N GLU A 89 -1.10 21.74 -6.12
CA GLU A 89 -1.48 23.15 -6.23
C GLU A 89 -2.14 23.71 -4.96
N SER A 90 -2.39 22.87 -3.95
CA SER A 90 -3.05 23.31 -2.72
C SER A 90 -2.16 24.26 -1.89
N PRO A 91 -2.73 25.36 -1.36
CA PRO A 91 -2.01 26.26 -0.45
C PRO A 91 -1.98 25.74 1.00
N SER A 92 -2.57 24.57 1.28
CA SER A 92 -2.61 24.00 2.64
C SER A 92 -1.21 23.71 3.18
N GLU A 93 -1.00 23.97 4.47
CA GLU A 93 0.27 23.71 5.16
C GLU A 93 0.68 22.22 5.11
N HIS A 94 -0.31 21.34 5.25
CA HIS A 94 -0.15 19.89 5.15
C HIS A 94 -1.00 19.35 4.02
N THR A 95 -0.37 18.61 3.11
CA THR A 95 -1.04 17.95 1.99
C THR A 95 -0.69 16.47 1.96
N GLY A 96 -1.47 15.70 1.21
CA GLY A 96 -1.12 14.33 0.94
C GLY A 96 -2.06 13.68 -0.05
N TRP A 97 -1.82 12.41 -0.32
CA TRP A 97 -2.74 11.60 -1.08
C TRP A 97 -2.69 10.15 -0.60
N LYS A 98 -3.73 9.42 -0.94
CA LYS A 98 -3.80 7.99 -0.71
C LYS A 98 -4.63 7.38 -1.82
N ILE A 99 -4.10 6.30 -2.38
CA ILE A 99 -4.82 5.30 -3.18
C ILE A 99 -3.94 4.04 -3.20
N PRO A 100 -4.48 2.82 -3.01
CA PRO A 100 -3.65 1.61 -2.89
C PRO A 100 -2.67 1.37 -4.04
N GLU A 101 -3.05 1.73 -5.26
CA GLU A 101 -2.29 1.61 -6.49
C GLU A 101 -0.97 2.41 -6.46
N THR A 102 -0.85 3.43 -5.60
CA THR A 102 0.43 4.12 -5.36
C THR A 102 1.55 3.14 -5.02
N THR A 103 1.23 2.02 -4.36
CA THR A 103 2.19 0.96 -4.03
C THR A 103 2.78 0.31 -5.28
N LEU A 104 1.97 0.08 -6.32
CA LEU A 104 2.42 -0.55 -7.57
C LEU A 104 3.41 0.31 -8.34
N VAL A 105 3.38 1.63 -8.11
CA VAL A 105 4.27 2.61 -8.74
C VAL A 105 5.28 3.22 -7.78
N PHE A 106 5.42 2.64 -6.60
CA PHE A 106 6.25 3.17 -5.52
C PHE A 106 7.70 3.53 -5.94
N PRO A 107 8.44 2.73 -6.74
CA PRO A 107 9.79 3.08 -7.15
C PRO A 107 9.91 4.44 -7.82
N TRP A 108 8.96 4.80 -8.69
CA TRP A 108 8.99 6.07 -9.41
C TRP A 108 8.34 7.20 -8.63
N ILE A 109 7.33 6.91 -7.79
CA ILE A 109 6.81 7.88 -6.83
C ILE A 109 7.91 8.35 -5.87
N LEU A 110 8.73 7.43 -5.36
CA LEU A 110 9.88 7.78 -4.51
C LEU A 110 10.86 8.70 -5.23
N ARG A 111 11.20 8.39 -6.48
CA ARG A 111 12.13 9.20 -7.26
C ARG A 111 11.58 10.58 -7.64
N MET A 112 10.27 10.70 -7.82
CA MET A 112 9.61 11.99 -8.07
C MET A 112 9.45 12.84 -6.81
N PHE A 113 9.28 12.20 -5.64
CA PHE A 113 8.97 12.88 -4.38
C PHE A 113 9.87 12.40 -3.22
N PRO A 114 11.21 12.53 -3.34
CA PRO A 114 12.14 11.92 -2.38
C PRO A 114 12.02 12.44 -0.95
N ASP A 115 11.53 13.67 -0.78
CA ASP A 115 11.53 14.39 0.50
C ASP A 115 10.21 14.29 1.29
N ILE A 116 9.18 13.64 0.74
CA ILE A 116 7.87 13.55 1.41
C ILE A 116 7.86 12.50 2.51
N LYS A 117 6.85 12.56 3.39
CA LYS A 117 6.64 11.55 4.42
C LYS A 117 5.91 10.33 3.85
N TYR A 118 6.55 9.17 3.88
CA TYR A 118 5.91 7.90 3.50
C TYR A 118 5.39 7.18 4.75
N ILE A 119 4.11 6.80 4.71
CA ILE A 119 3.51 5.88 5.67
C ILE A 119 3.29 4.55 4.95
N HIS A 120 4.06 3.53 5.34
CA HIS A 120 3.90 2.17 4.87
C HIS A 120 2.93 1.41 5.77
N TRP A 121 1.74 1.19 5.22
CA TRP A 121 0.64 0.56 5.92
C TRP A 121 0.59 -0.94 5.60
N VAL A 122 0.81 -1.75 6.64
CA VAL A 122 0.86 -3.21 6.52
C VAL A 122 -0.34 -3.81 7.24
N ARG A 123 -0.90 -4.88 6.69
CA ARG A 123 -1.92 -5.70 7.35
C ARG A 123 -1.56 -7.16 7.17
N ASN A 124 -1.93 -7.97 8.16
CA ASN A 124 -1.76 -9.41 8.10
C ASN A 124 -2.29 -9.93 6.76
N PRO A 125 -1.46 -10.59 5.95
CA PRO A 125 -1.87 -11.00 4.60
C PRO A 125 -3.12 -11.87 4.65
N ARG A 126 -3.28 -12.69 5.70
CA ARG A 126 -4.41 -13.60 5.89
C ARG A 126 -5.75 -12.87 5.97
N ASP A 127 -5.78 -11.70 6.62
CA ASP A 127 -6.95 -10.82 6.62
C ASP A 127 -7.09 -10.03 5.32
N ALA A 128 -5.97 -9.57 4.75
CA ALA A 128 -5.98 -8.75 3.54
C ALA A 128 -6.58 -9.51 2.34
N MET A 129 -6.35 -10.82 2.26
CA MET A 129 -6.81 -11.67 1.15
C MET A 129 -8.29 -12.09 1.23
N LEU A 130 -9.00 -11.78 2.33
CA LEU A 130 -10.41 -12.17 2.53
C LEU A 130 -11.35 -11.51 1.51
N ASN A 131 -11.11 -10.24 1.17
CA ASN A 131 -12.06 -9.42 0.42
C ASN A 131 -11.49 -8.97 -0.93
N ARG A 132 -12.40 -8.71 -1.88
CA ARG A 132 -12.08 -8.37 -3.26
C ARG A 132 -11.58 -6.93 -3.39
N HIS A 133 -10.37 -6.71 -3.90
CA HIS A 133 -9.88 -5.41 -4.36
C HIS A 133 -9.70 -5.35 -5.88
N MET A 134 -9.52 -4.15 -6.44
CA MET A 134 -9.16 -4.04 -7.86
C MET A 134 -7.71 -4.47 -8.15
N THR A 135 -6.81 -4.33 -7.19
CA THR A 135 -5.41 -4.81 -7.30
C THR A 135 -5.28 -6.32 -7.10
N ASP A 136 -6.38 -7.07 -6.99
CA ASP A 136 -6.33 -8.53 -6.84
C ASP A 136 -5.68 -9.19 -8.04
N ASN A 137 -6.09 -8.81 -9.25
CA ASN A 137 -5.53 -9.32 -10.48
C ASN A 137 -4.46 -8.37 -11.03
N LEU A 138 -3.18 -8.74 -10.84
CA LEU A 138 -2.05 -7.95 -11.30
C LEU A 138 -2.02 -7.77 -12.84
N ASN A 139 -2.66 -8.68 -13.59
CA ASN A 139 -2.76 -8.59 -15.05
C ASN A 139 -3.56 -7.36 -15.50
N ASP A 140 -4.49 -6.84 -14.68
CA ASP A 140 -5.27 -5.63 -14.98
C ASP A 140 -4.38 -4.36 -15.09
N PHE A 141 -3.16 -4.46 -14.54
CA PHE A 141 -2.11 -3.45 -14.56
C PHE A 141 -0.92 -3.84 -15.43
N GLY A 142 -0.97 -4.98 -16.12
CA GLY A 142 0.11 -5.46 -16.99
C GLY A 142 1.28 -6.13 -16.28
N ILE A 143 1.09 -6.60 -15.05
CA ILE A 143 2.12 -7.34 -14.29
C ILE A 143 1.84 -8.84 -14.41
N GLU A 144 2.76 -9.57 -15.01
CA GLU A 144 2.67 -11.02 -15.19
C GLU A 144 2.93 -11.79 -13.88
N TYR A 145 2.25 -12.91 -13.71
CA TYR A 145 2.42 -13.83 -12.58
C TYR A 145 1.88 -15.22 -12.97
N PRO A 146 2.17 -16.30 -12.21
CA PRO A 146 1.68 -17.63 -12.52
C PRO A 146 0.14 -17.66 -12.53
N PRO A 147 -0.50 -18.13 -13.61
CA PRO A 147 -1.95 -18.16 -13.70
C PRO A 147 -2.54 -19.06 -12.60
N THR A 148 -3.68 -18.66 -12.06
CA THR A 148 -4.39 -19.40 -11.02
C THR A 148 -5.88 -19.06 -11.09
N ASP A 149 -6.73 -20.08 -11.04
CA ASP A 149 -8.19 -19.92 -10.91
C ASP A 149 -8.62 -19.76 -9.43
N ASP A 150 -7.70 -20.01 -8.49
CA ASP A 150 -7.91 -19.79 -7.06
C ASP A 150 -7.81 -18.29 -6.72
N LEU A 151 -8.95 -17.69 -6.37
CA LEU A 151 -9.07 -16.28 -5.97
C LEU A 151 -8.24 -15.93 -4.73
N ARG A 152 -8.13 -16.83 -3.74
CA ARG A 152 -7.32 -16.61 -2.54
C ARG A 152 -5.85 -16.58 -2.90
N ARG A 153 -5.41 -17.53 -3.74
CA ARG A 153 -4.03 -17.58 -4.22
C ARG A 153 -3.69 -16.37 -5.07
N MET A 154 -4.59 -15.93 -5.95
CA MET A 154 -4.41 -14.69 -6.73
C MET A 154 -4.20 -13.47 -5.83
N ARG A 155 -5.05 -13.30 -4.80
CA ARG A 155 -4.90 -12.21 -3.82
C ARG A 155 -3.61 -12.31 -3.01
N ALA A 156 -3.18 -13.53 -2.67
CA ALA A 156 -1.91 -13.78 -2.00
C ALA A 156 -0.72 -13.38 -2.85
N ILE A 157 -0.74 -13.73 -4.13
CA ILE A 157 0.28 -13.34 -5.10
C ILE A 157 0.31 -11.81 -5.26
N SER A 158 -0.84 -11.16 -5.39
CA SER A 158 -0.93 -9.69 -5.44
C SER A 158 -0.35 -9.00 -4.20
N TRP A 159 -0.66 -9.51 -3.01
CA TRP A 159 -0.09 -9.01 -1.76
C TRP A 159 1.42 -9.21 -1.73
N TYR A 160 1.89 -10.41 -2.11
CA TYR A 160 3.30 -10.77 -2.11
C TYR A 160 4.12 -9.95 -3.11
N TYR A 161 3.59 -9.72 -4.31
CA TYR A 161 4.19 -8.83 -5.31
C TYR A 161 4.43 -7.44 -4.74
N GLN A 162 3.42 -6.84 -4.10
CA GLN A 162 3.53 -5.50 -3.51
C GLN A 162 4.53 -5.46 -2.35
N TYR A 163 4.55 -6.50 -1.52
CA TYR A 163 5.57 -6.66 -0.48
C TYR A 163 6.99 -6.72 -1.10
N ARG A 164 7.22 -7.58 -2.08
CA ARG A 164 8.53 -7.75 -2.73
C ARG A 164 8.97 -6.49 -3.47
N LEU A 165 8.05 -5.76 -4.11
CA LEU A 165 8.29 -4.47 -4.74
C LEU A 165 8.78 -3.43 -3.74
N VAL A 166 8.13 -3.34 -2.57
CA VAL A 166 8.56 -2.43 -1.49
C VAL A 166 9.94 -2.80 -0.98
N GLN A 167 10.23 -4.10 -0.77
CA GLN A 167 11.56 -4.56 -0.34
C GLN A 167 12.66 -4.31 -1.38
N ALA A 168 12.34 -4.42 -2.67
CA ALA A 168 13.28 -4.15 -3.76
C ALA A 168 13.57 -2.66 -3.94
N THR A 169 12.68 -1.78 -3.44
CA THR A 169 12.83 -0.33 -3.60
C THR A 169 13.71 0.25 -2.49
N PRO A 170 14.68 1.12 -2.82
CA PRO A 170 15.47 1.82 -1.80
C PRO A 170 14.57 2.49 -0.76
N LYS A 171 14.86 2.27 0.53
CA LYS A 171 14.02 2.81 1.60
C LYS A 171 14.09 4.35 1.59
N PRO A 172 12.95 5.06 1.56
CA PRO A 172 12.93 6.52 1.60
C PRO A 172 13.54 7.05 2.90
N ALA A 173 14.15 8.24 2.87
CA ALA A 173 14.68 8.90 4.07
C ALA A 173 13.59 9.16 5.12
N ASN A 174 12.40 9.51 4.65
CA ASN A 174 11.22 9.79 5.45
C ASN A 174 10.25 8.60 5.38
N TRP A 175 10.37 7.65 6.30
CA TRP A 175 9.60 6.42 6.29
C TRP A 175 9.14 5.98 7.68
N ILE A 176 7.87 5.60 7.81
CA ILE A 176 7.36 4.86 8.96
C ILE A 176 6.53 3.65 8.49
N THR A 177 6.76 2.48 9.09
CA THR A 177 5.89 1.31 8.92
C THR A 177 4.88 1.25 10.06
N VAL A 178 3.60 1.05 9.73
CA VAL A 178 2.48 0.91 10.68
C VAL A 178 1.70 -0.35 10.35
N ARG A 179 1.53 -1.24 11.33
CA ARG A 179 0.61 -2.38 11.20
C ARG A 179 -0.81 -1.92 11.48
N PHE A 180 -1.74 -2.36 10.66
CA PHE A 180 -3.18 -2.16 10.85
C PHE A 180 -3.62 -2.66 12.22
N GLU A 181 -3.08 -3.81 12.63
CA GLU A 181 -3.40 -4.44 13.91
C GLU A 181 -2.99 -3.56 15.09
N ASP A 182 -1.80 -2.96 15.06
CA ASP A 182 -1.34 -2.05 16.12
C ASP A 182 -2.19 -0.79 16.16
N PHE A 183 -2.53 -0.22 14.99
CA PHE A 183 -3.38 0.97 14.94
C PHE A 183 -4.77 0.72 15.54
N VAL A 184 -5.32 -0.48 15.36
CA VAL A 184 -6.65 -0.84 15.87
C VAL A 184 -6.61 -1.26 17.34
N LEU A 185 -5.63 -2.06 17.76
CA LEU A 185 -5.57 -2.65 19.10
C LEU A 185 -4.82 -1.77 20.11
N HIS A 186 -3.88 -0.94 19.64
CA HIS A 186 -2.98 -0.10 20.42
C HIS A 186 -2.95 1.34 19.86
N GLN A 187 -4.15 1.90 19.61
CA GLN A 187 -4.31 3.14 18.86
C GLN A 187 -3.55 4.33 19.46
N GLU A 188 -3.62 4.55 20.78
CA GLU A 188 -2.96 5.70 21.43
C GLU A 188 -1.43 5.67 21.27
N GLU A 189 -0.82 4.51 21.48
CA GLU A 189 0.62 4.30 21.28
C GLU A 189 1.00 4.51 19.80
N THR A 190 0.20 3.95 18.89
CA THR A 190 0.43 4.07 17.45
C THR A 190 0.32 5.53 16.99
N LEU A 191 -0.69 6.27 17.48
CA LEU A 191 -0.88 7.68 17.19
C LEU A 191 0.29 8.51 17.74
N ALA A 192 0.71 8.30 18.99
CA ALA A 192 1.85 9.02 19.56
C ALA A 192 3.14 8.84 18.73
N ARG A 193 3.41 7.62 18.23
CA ARG A 193 4.54 7.36 17.34
C ARG A 193 4.40 8.07 15.99
N LEU A 194 3.19 8.09 15.43
CA LEU A 194 2.89 8.79 14.16
C LEU A 194 2.99 10.32 14.32
N GLU A 195 2.51 10.88 15.43
CA GLU A 195 2.64 12.31 15.76
C GLU A 195 4.12 12.71 15.86
N GLY A 196 4.95 11.90 16.54
CA GLY A 196 6.39 12.14 16.60
C GLY A 196 7.08 12.12 15.24
N TYR A 197 6.61 11.26 14.32
CA TYR A 197 7.15 11.17 12.96
C TYR A 197 6.67 12.30 12.03
N LEU A 198 5.39 12.67 12.12
CA LEU A 198 4.75 13.67 11.25
C LEU A 198 4.92 15.10 11.77
N GLY A 199 5.18 15.29 13.07
CA GLY A 199 5.32 16.60 13.69
C GLY A 199 4.00 17.36 13.86
N ILE A 200 2.85 16.67 13.74
CA ILE A 200 1.51 17.24 13.89
C ILE A 200 0.69 16.40 14.87
N LYS A 201 -0.31 17.02 15.49
CA LYS A 201 -1.30 16.30 16.29
C LYS A 201 -2.25 15.51 15.40
N LEU A 202 -2.55 14.28 15.79
CA LEU A 202 -3.42 13.39 15.02
C LEU A 202 -4.75 13.18 15.71
N ALA A 203 -5.82 13.28 14.92
CA ALA A 203 -7.17 12.98 15.33
C ALA A 203 -7.33 11.49 15.62
N ARG A 204 -8.00 11.19 16.73
CA ARG A 204 -8.44 9.84 17.03
C ARG A 204 -9.71 9.53 16.25
N ILE A 205 -9.73 8.38 15.58
CA ILE A 205 -10.91 7.88 14.87
C ILE A 205 -11.47 6.62 15.54
N ALA A 206 -12.75 6.34 15.34
CA ALA A 206 -13.33 5.06 15.76
C ALA A 206 -12.71 3.91 14.97
N VAL A 207 -12.32 2.84 15.66
CA VAL A 207 -11.77 1.61 15.07
C VAL A 207 -12.63 0.41 15.44
N GLN A 208 -12.52 -0.67 14.66
CA GLN A 208 -13.31 -1.90 14.79
C GLN A 208 -12.38 -3.08 15.09
N PRO A 209 -12.13 -3.41 16.37
CA PRO A 209 -11.24 -4.52 16.78
C PRO A 209 -11.62 -5.86 16.15
N GLU A 210 -12.90 -6.12 15.90
CA GLU A 210 -13.44 -7.33 15.26
C GLU A 210 -12.95 -7.54 13.82
N THR A 211 -12.36 -6.51 13.21
CA THR A 211 -11.77 -6.63 11.87
C THR A 211 -10.36 -7.22 11.86
N VAL A 212 -9.73 -7.33 13.04
CA VAL A 212 -8.40 -7.94 13.23
C VAL A 212 -8.56 -9.45 13.49
N GLY A 213 -7.86 -10.27 12.71
CA GLY A 213 -7.85 -11.71 12.90
C GLY A 213 -9.10 -12.44 12.39
N ARG A 214 -9.85 -11.86 11.45
CA ARG A 214 -11.04 -12.48 10.85
C ARG A 214 -10.71 -13.79 10.13
N TRP A 215 -9.49 -13.91 9.62
CA TRP A 215 -8.99 -15.15 9.03
C TRP A 215 -9.02 -16.35 9.99
N ARG A 216 -9.06 -16.15 11.32
CA ARG A 216 -9.11 -17.26 12.30
C ARG A 216 -10.44 -18.02 12.29
N THR A 217 -11.51 -17.35 11.90
CA THR A 217 -12.86 -17.93 11.80
C THR A 217 -13.27 -18.20 10.35
N ASP A 218 -12.38 -17.95 9.39
CA ASP A 218 -12.61 -18.20 7.98
C ASP A 218 -12.21 -19.65 7.65
N GLU A 219 -13.04 -20.35 6.88
CA GLU A 219 -12.83 -21.75 6.54
C GLU A 219 -11.93 -21.96 5.30
N GLY A 220 -11.57 -20.88 4.60
CA GLY A 220 -10.77 -20.94 3.39
C GLY A 220 -9.27 -21.05 3.66
N VAL A 221 -8.50 -21.30 2.58
CA VAL A 221 -7.04 -21.25 2.64
C VAL A 221 -6.61 -19.86 3.10
N SER A 222 -6.01 -19.81 4.27
CA SER A 222 -5.55 -18.57 4.91
C SER A 222 -4.05 -18.37 4.77
N TYR A 223 -3.27 -19.39 4.41
CA TYR A 223 -1.80 -19.31 4.35
C TYR A 223 -1.22 -19.96 3.08
N TYR A 224 -0.11 -19.38 2.62
CA TYR A 224 0.73 -19.90 1.54
C TYR A 224 2.19 -19.69 1.93
N ASP A 225 3.05 -20.69 1.73
CA ASP A 225 4.44 -20.68 2.22
C ASP A 225 5.25 -19.47 1.75
N PHE A 226 4.99 -18.95 0.55
CA PHE A 226 5.68 -17.76 0.05
C PHE A 226 5.39 -16.48 0.86
N LEU A 227 4.37 -16.47 1.73
CA LEU A 227 4.08 -15.37 2.63
C LEU A 227 4.97 -15.37 3.88
N GLU A 228 5.69 -16.46 4.17
CA GLU A 228 6.50 -16.60 5.37
C GLU A 228 7.48 -15.44 5.61
N PRO A 229 8.27 -14.97 4.62
CA PRO A 229 9.26 -13.92 4.85
C PRO A 229 8.62 -12.63 5.39
N ALA A 230 7.49 -12.24 4.80
CA ALA A 230 6.78 -11.03 5.18
C ALA A 230 6.06 -11.19 6.53
N MET A 231 5.50 -12.38 6.80
CA MET A 231 4.91 -12.67 8.11
C MET A 231 5.95 -12.62 9.22
N ARG A 232 7.17 -13.10 8.97
CA ARG A 232 8.30 -12.99 9.89
C ARG A 232 8.73 -11.55 10.11
N GLU A 233 8.87 -10.78 9.03
CA GLU A 233 9.32 -9.38 9.09
C GLU A 233 8.36 -8.49 9.89
N PHE A 234 7.05 -8.71 9.74
CA PHE A 234 6.02 -7.91 10.42
C PHE A 234 5.48 -8.56 11.70
N ASP A 235 6.16 -9.59 12.20
CA ASP A 235 5.84 -10.26 13.46
C ASP A 235 4.38 -10.77 13.53
N TYR A 236 3.97 -11.50 12.48
CA TYR A 236 2.67 -12.17 12.41
C TYR A 236 2.81 -13.66 12.76
N GLU A 237 1.84 -14.20 13.50
CA GLU A 237 1.83 -15.62 13.89
C GLU A 237 1.83 -16.57 12.68
N PHE A 238 2.63 -17.64 12.73
CA PHE A 238 2.64 -18.68 11.70
C PHE A 238 1.56 -19.73 11.96
N PRO A 239 1.09 -20.45 10.93
CA PRO A 239 0.35 -21.69 11.15
C PRO A 239 1.19 -22.60 12.06
N ALA A 240 0.54 -23.29 13.00
CA ALA A 240 1.21 -24.37 13.71
C ALA A 240 1.70 -25.38 12.66
N ALA A 241 2.95 -25.83 12.78
CA ALA A 241 3.45 -26.89 11.92
C ALA A 241 2.45 -28.05 11.99
N ALA A 242 1.93 -28.49 10.84
CA ALA A 242 1.09 -29.66 10.80
C ALA A 242 1.92 -30.80 11.41
N SER A 243 1.47 -31.34 12.54
CA SER A 243 2.05 -32.54 13.14
C SER A 243 2.01 -33.61 12.05
N SER A 244 3.17 -33.91 11.46
CA SER A 244 3.37 -35.01 10.52
C SER A 244 3.09 -36.34 11.18
#